data_AF-A0A9P5HCL3-F1
#
_entry.id   AF-A0A9P5HCL3-F1
#
_cell.length_a   1.000
_cell.length_b   1.000
_cell.length_c   1.000
_cell.angle_alpha   90.00
_cell.angle_beta   90.00
_cell.angle_gamma   90.00
#
_symmetry.space_group_name_H-M   'P 1'
#
loop_
_entity.id
_entity.type
_entity.pdbx_description
1 polymer ?
#
loop_
_entity_poly.entity_id
_entity_poly.type
_entity_poly.pdbx_seq_one_letter_code
_entity_poly.pdbx_strand_id
1 'polypeptide(L)'
;MKSKDYERERAEKAKRYFDVLWGPVAAQQQRERVLKYHPDHYLLNVKTNYELWISEDAILSNIETQMCTTALLICNNSPEQALWHVRGLLRHGATMEQANFAQDLGLAVAHHFDAKTGDITRAEDVIL
;
A
#
# COMPACT_ATOMS: atom_id res chain seq x y z
N MET A 1 -3.37 27.61 5.65
CA MET A 1 -3.56 26.82 4.41
C MET A 1 -2.19 26.52 3.84
N LYS A 2 -1.92 25.29 3.36
CA LYS A 2 -0.60 24.96 2.77
C LYS A 2 -0.44 25.63 1.40
N SER A 3 0.80 25.79 0.93
CA SER A 3 1.07 26.38 -0.39
C SER A 3 0.72 25.41 -1.52
N LYS A 4 0.45 25.94 -2.71
CA LYS A 4 0.25 25.11 -3.91
C LYS A 4 1.47 24.24 -4.23
N ASP A 5 2.68 24.72 -3.92
CA ASP A 5 3.91 23.95 -4.12
C ASP A 5 3.98 22.74 -3.18
N TYR A 6 3.59 22.92 -1.91
CA TYR A 6 3.48 21.80 -0.97
C TYR A 6 2.47 20.75 -1.44
N GLU A 7 1.31 21.19 -1.96
CA GLU A 7 0.31 20.27 -2.48
C GLU A 7 0.80 19.52 -3.73
N ARG A 8 1.56 20.19 -4.61
CA ARG A 8 2.16 19.57 -5.79
C ARG A 8 3.20 18.53 -5.41
N GLU A 9 4.13 18.87 -4.50
CA GLU A 9 5.18 17.95 -4.04
C GLU A 9 4.58 16.68 -3.41
N ARG A 10 3.55 16.85 -2.58
CA ARG A 10 2.82 15.74 -1.96
C ARG A 10 2.15 14.86 -3.02
N ALA A 11 1.50 15.45 -4.02
CA ALA A 11 0.90 14.71 -5.12
C ALA A 11 1.94 13.91 -5.93
N GLU A 12 3.11 14.49 -6.18
CA GLU A 12 4.21 13.80 -6.87
C GLU A 12 4.76 12.63 -6.05
N LYS A 13 4.90 12.79 -4.73
CA LYS A 13 5.35 11.73 -3.83
C LYS A 13 4.37 10.56 -3.81
N ALA A 14 3.07 10.86 -3.71
CA ALA A 14 2.01 9.86 -3.78
C ALA A 14 1.99 9.11 -5.11
N LYS A 15 2.16 9.83 -6.21
CA LYS A 15 2.26 9.23 -7.55
C LYS A 15 3.46 8.27 -7.61
N ARG A 16 4.64 8.70 -7.17
CA ARG A 16 5.85 7.85 -7.14
C ARG A 16 5.63 6.59 -6.30
N TYR A 17 5.03 6.74 -5.13
CA TYR A 17 4.70 5.60 -4.26
C TYR A 17 3.76 4.61 -4.96
N PHE A 18 2.67 5.11 -5.54
CA PHE A 18 1.68 4.28 -6.23
C PHE A 18 2.27 3.58 -7.46
N ASP A 19 3.18 4.26 -8.18
CA ASP A 19 3.90 3.70 -9.33
C ASP A 19 4.82 2.54 -8.93
N VAL A 20 5.46 2.61 -7.76
CA VAL A 20 6.29 1.51 -7.22
C VAL A 20 5.40 0.32 -6.82
N LEU A 21 4.28 0.59 -6.14
CA LEU A 21 3.35 -0.45 -5.68
C LEU A 21 2.77 -1.27 -6.85
N TRP A 22 2.28 -0.59 -7.89
CA TRP A 22 1.53 -1.23 -8.99
C TRP A 22 2.36 -1.46 -10.26
N GLY A 23 3.57 -0.91 -10.35
CA GLY A 23 4.29 -0.75 -11.61
C GLY A 23 3.74 0.45 -12.41
N PRO A 24 4.60 1.26 -13.05
CA PRO A 24 4.22 2.61 -13.52
C PRO A 24 3.11 2.61 -14.57
N VAL A 25 3.08 1.62 -15.46
CA VAL A 25 2.06 1.52 -16.52
C VAL A 25 0.69 1.18 -15.93
N ALA A 26 0.62 0.11 -15.13
CA ALA A 26 -0.64 -0.30 -14.51
C ALA A 26 -1.13 0.77 -13.51
N ALA A 27 -0.22 1.36 -12.74
CA ALA A 27 -0.51 2.48 -11.84
C ALA A 27 -1.19 3.65 -12.55
N GLN A 28 -0.65 4.08 -13.70
CA GLN A 28 -1.23 5.17 -14.48
C GLN A 28 -2.61 4.79 -15.01
N GLN A 29 -2.75 3.61 -15.61
CA GLN A 29 -4.03 3.12 -16.12
C GLN A 29 -5.10 3.06 -15.02
N GLN A 30 -4.74 2.60 -13.83
CA GLN A 30 -5.65 2.54 -12.69
C GLN A 30 -6.09 3.93 -12.24
N ARG A 31 -5.16 4.88 -12.08
CA ARG A 31 -5.50 6.26 -11.69
C ARG A 31 -6.42 6.93 -12.71
N GLU A 32 -6.13 6.79 -13.99
CA GLU A 32 -6.97 7.35 -15.08
C GLU A 32 -8.36 6.72 -15.11
N ARG A 33 -8.43 5.38 -14.97
CA ARG A 33 -9.69 4.65 -14.94
C ARG A 33 -10.56 5.08 -13.76
N VAL A 34 -9.99 5.13 -12.56
CA VAL A 34 -10.72 5.53 -11.35
C VAL A 34 -11.14 7.00 -11.45
N LEU A 35 -10.28 7.90 -11.93
CA LEU A 35 -10.65 9.31 -12.12
C LEU A 35 -11.83 9.46 -13.11
N LYS A 36 -11.83 8.72 -14.21
CA LYS A 36 -12.85 8.82 -15.25
C LYS A 36 -14.20 8.26 -14.82
N TYR A 37 -14.22 7.08 -14.19
CA TYR A 37 -15.45 6.35 -13.93
C TYR A 37 -15.93 6.41 -12.47
N HIS A 38 -15.03 6.70 -11.53
CA HIS A 38 -15.28 6.70 -10.09
C HIS A 38 -14.56 7.87 -9.38
N PRO A 39 -14.88 9.13 -9.73
CA PRO A 39 -14.15 10.30 -9.22
C PRO A 39 -14.16 10.42 -7.69
N ASP A 40 -15.21 9.98 -7.01
CA ASP A 40 -15.27 9.96 -5.54
C ASP A 40 -14.27 8.95 -4.96
N HIS A 41 -14.12 7.79 -5.61
CA HIS A 41 -13.09 6.83 -5.23
C HIS A 41 -11.70 7.39 -5.51
N TYR A 42 -11.51 8.13 -6.60
CA TYR A 42 -10.24 8.81 -6.88
C TYR A 42 -9.88 9.81 -5.78
N LEU A 43 -10.87 10.60 -5.32
CA LEU A 43 -10.71 11.54 -4.23
C LEU A 43 -10.29 10.81 -2.94
N LEU A 44 -11.05 9.80 -2.50
CA LEU A 44 -10.78 9.12 -1.24
C LEU A 44 -9.51 8.27 -1.26
N ASN A 45 -9.22 7.60 -2.38
CA ASN A 45 -8.08 6.71 -2.48
C ASN A 45 -6.81 7.48 -2.85
N VAL A 46 -6.76 8.12 -4.02
CA VAL A 46 -5.54 8.74 -4.53
C VAL A 46 -5.26 10.06 -3.81
N LYS A 47 -6.24 10.97 -3.78
CA LYS A 47 -6.06 12.32 -3.21
C LYS A 47 -6.04 12.35 -1.68
N THR A 48 -6.74 11.43 -1.01
CA THR A 48 -6.76 11.39 0.46
C THR A 48 -5.79 10.34 0.97
N ASN A 49 -5.99 9.05 0.68
CA ASN A 49 -5.14 8.00 1.29
C ASN A 49 -3.68 8.11 0.85
N TYR A 50 -3.41 8.11 -0.45
CA TYR A 50 -2.02 8.10 -0.94
C TYR A 50 -1.30 9.43 -0.72
N GLU A 51 -1.93 10.56 -1.04
CA GLU A 51 -1.32 11.88 -0.85
C GLU A 51 -1.15 12.27 0.61
N LEU A 52 -2.12 12.02 1.50
CA LEU A 52 -2.04 12.52 2.87
C LEU A 52 -1.36 11.56 3.84
N TRP A 53 -1.48 10.25 3.62
CA TRP A 53 -1.15 9.26 4.65
C TRP A 53 -0.12 8.24 4.17
N ILE A 54 -0.42 7.49 3.11
CA ILE A 54 0.39 6.31 2.74
C ILE A 54 1.77 6.70 2.20
N SER A 55 1.88 7.82 1.47
CA SER A 55 3.18 8.32 1.01
C SER A 55 3.82 9.33 1.95
N GLU A 56 3.20 9.67 3.08
CA GLU A 56 3.84 10.52 4.08
C GLU A 56 4.96 9.72 4.77
N ASP A 57 6.15 10.31 4.82
CA ASP A 57 7.37 9.64 5.31
C ASP A 57 8.10 10.40 6.41
N ALA A 58 7.48 11.45 6.95
CA ALA A 58 8.03 12.22 8.06
C ALA A 58 8.24 11.40 9.36
N ILE A 59 7.55 10.25 9.50
CA ILE A 59 7.65 9.37 10.67
C ILE A 59 8.04 7.94 10.26
N LEU A 60 7.27 7.33 9.36
CA LEU A 60 7.51 5.98 8.86
C LEU A 60 8.03 6.04 7.43
N SER A 61 9.12 5.34 7.13
CA SER A 61 9.58 5.18 5.75
C SER A 61 8.55 4.44 4.89
N ASN A 62 8.70 4.48 3.56
CA ASN A 62 7.82 3.73 2.65
C ASN A 62 7.78 2.23 2.96
N ILE A 63 8.92 1.65 3.38
CA ILE A 63 9.02 0.24 3.76
C ILE A 63 8.19 0.00 5.03
N GLU A 64 8.40 0.79 6.08
CA GLU A 64 7.67 0.64 7.36
C GLU A 64 6.16 0.84 7.16
N THR A 65 5.75 1.85 6.39
CA THR A 65 4.35 2.09 6.05
C THR A 65 3.76 0.90 5.28
N GLN A 66 4.49 0.29 4.35
CA GLN A 66 4.02 -0.90 3.65
C GLN A 66 3.95 -2.14 4.55
N MET A 67 4.87 -2.30 5.50
CA MET A 67 4.81 -3.38 6.50
C MET A 67 3.52 -3.26 7.33
N CYS A 68 3.22 -2.06 7.84
CA CYS A 68 1.98 -1.79 8.56
C CYS A 68 0.74 -2.03 7.69
N THR A 69 0.76 -1.55 6.44
CA THR A 69 -0.37 -1.71 5.51
C THR A 69 -0.62 -3.18 5.16
N THR A 70 0.44 -3.96 4.94
CA THR A 70 0.35 -5.40 4.68
C THR A 70 -0.27 -6.13 5.88
N ALA A 71 0.20 -5.87 7.09
CA ALA A 71 -0.35 -6.47 8.31
C ALA A 71 -1.84 -6.10 8.50
N LEU A 72 -2.20 -4.84 8.30
CA LEU A 72 -3.59 -4.36 8.36
C LEU A 72 -4.50 -5.11 7.37
N LEU A 73 -4.07 -5.26 6.12
CA LEU A 73 -4.88 -5.89 5.06
C LEU A 73 -5.12 -7.38 5.33
N ILE A 74 -4.15 -8.07 5.95
CA ILE A 74 -4.33 -9.44 6.44
C ILE A 74 -5.43 -9.49 7.51
N CYS A 75 -5.35 -8.62 8.52
CA CYS A 75 -6.37 -8.53 9.58
C CYS A 75 -7.76 -8.17 9.06
N ASN A 76 -7.84 -7.45 7.93
CA ASN A 76 -9.09 -7.06 7.28
C ASN A 76 -9.65 -8.11 6.32
N ASN A 77 -9.12 -9.34 6.31
CA ASN A 77 -9.54 -10.39 5.38
C ASN A 77 -9.47 -9.95 3.89
N SER A 78 -8.43 -9.19 3.53
CA SER A 78 -8.23 -8.61 2.19
C SER A 78 -7.02 -9.26 1.47
N PRO A 79 -7.08 -10.56 1.12
CA PRO A 79 -5.91 -11.31 0.63
C PRO A 79 -5.34 -10.75 -0.67
N GLU A 80 -6.19 -10.29 -1.60
CA GLU A 80 -5.74 -9.73 -2.88
C GLU A 80 -4.96 -8.42 -2.67
N GLN A 81 -5.47 -7.53 -1.82
CA GLN A 81 -4.80 -6.29 -1.47
C GLN A 81 -3.53 -6.58 -0.68
N ALA A 82 -3.55 -7.54 0.25
CA ALA A 82 -2.35 -7.96 0.98
C ALA A 82 -1.26 -8.45 0.01
N LEU A 83 -1.61 -9.22 -1.02
CA LEU A 83 -0.70 -9.63 -2.09
C LEU A 83 -0.13 -8.42 -2.85
N TRP A 84 -0.96 -7.44 -3.20
CA TRP A 84 -0.47 -6.23 -3.87
C TRP A 84 0.52 -5.46 -2.99
N HIS A 85 0.23 -5.34 -1.69
CA HIS A 85 1.06 -4.58 -0.76
C HIS A 85 2.35 -5.30 -0.36
N VAL A 86 2.38 -6.64 -0.28
CA VAL A 86 3.65 -7.37 -0.12
C VAL A 86 4.53 -7.28 -1.37
N ARG A 87 3.94 -7.26 -2.58
CA ARG A 87 4.69 -6.94 -3.83
C ARG A 87 5.28 -5.54 -3.77
N GLY A 88 4.47 -4.56 -3.36
CA GLY A 88 4.91 -3.18 -3.20
C GLY A 88 6.04 -3.04 -2.18
N LEU A 89 5.93 -3.72 -1.05
CA LEU A 89 6.95 -3.77 0.00
C LEU A 89 8.30 -4.24 -0.56
N LEU A 90 8.31 -5.36 -1.30
CA LEU A 90 9.51 -5.86 -1.95
C LEU A 90 10.06 -4.90 -3.02
N ARG A 91 9.18 -4.27 -3.82
CA ARG A 91 9.57 -3.27 -4.84
C ARG A 91 10.12 -1.98 -4.23
N HIS A 92 9.73 -1.64 -3.01
CA HIS A 92 10.32 -0.55 -2.23
C HIS A 92 11.70 -0.89 -1.64
N GLY A 93 12.19 -2.12 -1.85
CA GLY A 93 13.52 -2.56 -1.42
C GLY A 93 13.56 -3.21 -0.05
N ALA A 94 12.40 -3.63 0.49
CA ALA A 94 12.37 -4.40 1.73
C ALA A 94 13.08 -5.76 1.55
N THR A 95 13.70 -6.24 2.61
CA THR A 95 14.24 -7.60 2.65
C THR A 95 13.12 -8.63 2.74
N MET A 96 13.42 -9.87 2.35
CA MET A 96 12.49 -10.99 2.53
C MET A 96 12.12 -11.20 4.01
N GLU A 97 13.07 -10.95 4.91
CA GLU A 97 12.84 -10.99 6.36
C GLU A 97 11.82 -9.93 6.81
N GLN A 98 11.93 -8.69 6.33
CA GLN A 98 10.97 -7.63 6.63
C GLN A 98 9.57 -7.94 6.09
N ALA A 99 9.50 -8.49 4.87
CA ALA A 99 8.23 -8.88 4.27
C ALA A 99 7.55 -10.01 5.06
N ASN A 100 8.30 -11.05 5.43
CA ASN A 100 7.80 -12.14 6.26
C ASN A 100 7.37 -11.66 7.64
N PHE A 101 8.19 -10.83 8.30
CA PHE A 101 7.85 -10.26 9.60
C PHE A 101 6.50 -9.52 9.56
N ALA A 102 6.24 -8.71 8.54
CA ALA A 102 4.97 -7.99 8.41
C ALA A 102 3.77 -8.93 8.25
N GLN A 103 3.91 -9.98 7.44
CA GLN A 103 2.85 -10.97 7.23
C GLN A 103 2.60 -11.80 8.49
N ASP A 104 3.66 -12.26 9.15
CA ASP A 104 3.58 -13.06 10.37
C ASP A 104 2.94 -12.28 11.51
N LEU A 105 3.30 -11.00 11.65
CA LEU A 105 2.66 -10.11 12.61
C LEU A 105 1.16 -9.97 12.33
N GLY A 106 0.77 -9.72 11.08
CA GLY A 106 -0.64 -9.63 10.68
C GLY A 106 -1.42 -10.90 10.99
N LEU A 107 -0.88 -12.06 10.63
CA LEU A 107 -1.49 -13.37 10.91
C LEU A 107 -1.60 -13.65 12.42
N ALA A 108 -0.56 -13.33 13.21
CA ALA A 108 -0.56 -13.51 14.65
C ALA A 108 -1.62 -12.62 15.34
N VAL A 109 -1.73 -11.35 14.92
CA VAL A 109 -2.76 -10.43 15.42
C VAL A 109 -4.15 -10.91 15.03
N ALA A 110 -4.37 -11.30 13.76
CA ALA A 110 -5.65 -11.82 13.32
C ALA A 110 -6.07 -13.06 14.11
N HIS A 111 -5.15 -14.01 14.31
CA HIS A 111 -5.38 -15.21 15.13
C HIS A 111 -5.73 -14.84 16.59
N HIS A 112 -5.02 -13.88 17.20
CA HIS A 112 -5.31 -13.46 18.57
C HIS A 112 -6.73 -12.92 18.76
N PHE A 113 -7.25 -12.22 17.75
CA PHE A 113 -8.60 -11.65 17.77
C PHE A 113 -9.67 -12.52 17.09
N ASP A 114 -9.34 -13.76 16.72
CA ASP A 114 -10.22 -14.67 15.95
C ASP A 114 -10.77 -14.02 14.65
N ALA A 115 -9.96 -13.15 14.05
CA ALA A 115 -10.28 -12.50 12.77
C ALA A 115 -10.00 -13.48 11.62
N LYS A 116 -10.94 -13.53 10.67
CA LYS A 116 -10.75 -14.33 9.45
C LYS A 116 -9.63 -13.73 8.60
N THR A 117 -8.73 -14.58 8.16
CA THR A 117 -7.74 -14.27 7.13
C THR A 117 -8.06 -15.11 5.90
N GLY A 118 -8.11 -14.49 4.73
CA GLY A 118 -8.27 -15.22 3.48
C GLY A 118 -6.98 -15.98 3.13
N ASP A 119 -6.90 -16.48 1.90
CA ASP A 119 -5.69 -17.17 1.43
C ASP A 119 -4.56 -16.15 1.19
N ILE A 120 -3.71 -15.96 2.21
CA ILE A 120 -2.58 -15.04 2.16
C ILE A 120 -1.42 -15.67 1.38
N THR A 121 -1.08 -15.09 0.22
CA THR A 121 0.15 -15.43 -0.49
C THR A 121 1.36 -14.98 0.31
N ARG A 122 2.27 -15.91 0.61
CA ARG A 122 3.50 -15.62 1.35
C ARG A 122 4.52 -14.88 0.50
N ALA A 123 5.36 -14.07 1.14
CA ALA A 123 6.35 -13.23 0.48
C ALA A 123 7.31 -14.03 -0.42
N GLU A 124 7.69 -15.24 -0.01
CA GLU A 124 8.52 -16.18 -0.77
C GLU A 124 7.88 -16.66 -2.08
N ASP A 125 6.55 -16.66 -2.16
CA ASP A 125 5.79 -17.11 -3.33
C ASP A 125 5.43 -15.95 -4.28
N VAL A 126 5.86 -14.72 -3.94
CA VAL A 126 5.56 -13.53 -4.73
C VAL A 126 6.47 -13.46 -5.96
N ILE A 127 5.84 -13.50 -7.14
CA ILE A 127 6.48 -13.16 -8.41
C ILE A 127 6.36 -11.63 -8.62
N LEU A 128 7.51 -10.97 -8.87
CA LEU A 128 7.62 -9.52 -9.05
C LEU A 128 7.42 -9.05 -10.49
#